data_AF-A0A8T0EJE0-F1
#
_entry.id   AF-A0A8T0EJE0-F1
#
_cell.length_a   1.000
_cell.length_b   1.000
_cell.length_c   1.000
_cell.angle_alpha   90.00
_cell.angle_beta   90.00
_cell.angle_gamma   90.00
#
_symmetry.space_group_name_H-M   'P 1'
#
loop_
_entity.id
_entity.type
_entity.pdbx_description
1 polymer ?
#
loop_
_entity_poly.entity_id
_entity_poly.type
_entity_poly.pdbx_seq_one_letter_code
_entity_poly.pdbx_strand_id
1 'polypeptide(L)'
;MSDCVSITWGMNNFSCCWQKHEEAIINPTFSIHIPEETKWKFSLFPRGILDGDSRSFFLYRDDDCSDIEIEVGFTLEMLAADGSILSEALEKVEFDNNMVGGFSTYISRNKLEDLNWNVAFQLYKAADKFWGFIEGKKFSLSF
;
A
#
# COMPACT_ATOMS: atom_id res chain seq x y z
N MET A 1 4.99 -26.48 -7.72
CA MET A 1 5.52 -25.12 -7.44
C MET A 1 4.31 -24.22 -7.48
N SER A 2 3.97 -23.56 -6.38
CA SER A 2 2.92 -22.54 -6.40
C SER A 2 3.55 -21.30 -7.00
N ASP A 3 3.07 -20.89 -8.18
CA ASP A 3 3.53 -19.66 -8.81
C ASP A 3 3.09 -18.49 -7.94
N CYS A 4 4.05 -17.70 -7.45
CA CYS A 4 3.82 -16.55 -6.58
C CYS A 4 4.18 -15.29 -7.36
N VAL A 5 3.25 -14.34 -7.43
CA VAL A 5 3.43 -13.06 -8.14
C VAL A 5 3.48 -11.94 -7.11
N SER A 6 4.49 -11.08 -7.24
CA SER A 6 4.62 -9.87 -6.43
C SER A 6 4.37 -8.65 -7.31
N ILE A 7 3.49 -7.77 -6.85
CA ILE A 7 3.12 -6.55 -7.57
C ILE A 7 3.32 -5.37 -6.63
N THR A 8 4.11 -4.40 -7.06
CA THR A 8 4.41 -3.20 -6.28
C THR A 8 3.72 -2.00 -6.88
N TRP A 9 2.93 -1.30 -6.07
CA TRP A 9 2.27 -0.05 -6.47
C TRP A 9 2.93 1.15 -5.79
N GLY A 10 3.75 1.87 -6.56
CA GLY A 10 4.35 3.14 -6.12
C GLY A 10 3.36 4.30 -6.23
N MET A 11 3.10 4.99 -5.12
CA MET A 11 2.27 6.20 -5.10
C MET A 11 3.13 7.43 -4.77
N ASN A 12 3.10 8.41 -5.66
CA ASN A 12 3.74 9.71 -5.43
C ASN A 12 2.75 10.68 -4.79
N ASN A 13 3.26 11.61 -3.97
CA ASN A 13 2.48 12.68 -3.35
C ASN A 13 1.27 12.16 -2.54
N PHE A 14 1.41 11.05 -1.82
CA PHE A 14 0.33 10.49 -1.01
C PHE A 14 -0.21 11.48 0.05
N SER A 15 0.63 12.40 0.53
CA SER A 15 0.21 13.49 1.41
C SER A 15 -0.78 14.47 0.77
N CYS A 16 -0.83 14.54 -0.56
CA CYS A 16 -1.76 15.36 -1.32
C CYS A 16 -3.07 14.63 -1.68
N CYS A 17 -3.27 13.40 -1.18
CA CYS A 17 -4.51 12.65 -1.42
C CYS A 17 -5.73 13.37 -0.83
N TRP A 18 -6.52 13.94 -1.73
CA TRP A 18 -7.78 14.63 -1.46
C TRP A 18 -9.01 13.73 -1.37
N GLN A 19 -8.85 12.41 -1.55
CA GLN A 19 -9.93 11.44 -1.40
C GLN A 19 -10.58 11.59 -0.02
N LYS A 20 -11.91 11.63 -0.01
CA LYS A 20 -12.73 11.65 1.21
C LYS A 20 -12.90 10.25 1.79
N HIS A 21 -13.67 10.15 2.87
CA HIS A 21 -14.11 8.87 3.40
C HIS A 21 -14.84 8.08 2.30
N GLU A 22 -14.59 6.77 2.24
CA GLU A 22 -15.13 5.86 1.21
C GLU A 22 -14.72 6.19 -0.25
N GLU A 23 -13.82 7.15 -0.47
CA GLU A 23 -13.27 7.41 -1.81
C GLU A 23 -11.94 6.66 -1.98
N ALA A 24 -11.87 5.81 -3.00
CA ALA A 24 -10.68 5.02 -3.31
C ALA A 24 -9.74 5.73 -4.29
N ILE A 25 -8.46 5.43 -4.15
CA ILE A 25 -7.48 5.49 -5.23
C ILE A 25 -7.42 4.10 -5.84
N ILE A 26 -7.72 4.00 -7.14
CA ILE A 26 -7.78 2.73 -7.86
C ILE A 26 -6.54 2.65 -8.76
N ASN A 27 -5.79 1.55 -8.68
CA ASN A 27 -4.68 1.34 -9.59
C ASN A 27 -5.17 0.87 -10.99
N PRO A 28 -4.35 1.05 -12.04
CA PRO A 28 -4.66 0.48 -13.35
C PRO A 28 -4.79 -1.05 -13.29
N THR A 29 -5.71 -1.61 -14.07
CA THR A 29 -5.88 -3.06 -14.17
C THR A 29 -4.58 -3.75 -14.57
N PHE A 30 -4.25 -4.85 -13.89
CA PHE A 30 -3.16 -5.74 -14.25
C PHE A 30 -3.67 -7.17 -14.43
N SER A 31 -2.94 -7.95 -15.23
CA SER A 31 -3.27 -9.36 -15.50
C SER A 31 -2.33 -10.29 -14.74
N ILE A 32 -2.87 -11.38 -14.18
CA ILE A 32 -2.11 -12.49 -13.61
C ILE A 32 -2.48 -13.75 -14.38
N HIS A 33 -1.48 -14.49 -14.86
CA HIS A 33 -1.66 -15.71 -15.65
C HIS A 33 -1.35 -16.96 -14.83
N ILE A 34 -2.29 -17.41 -13.98
CA ILE A 34 -2.11 -18.61 -13.15
C ILE A 34 -3.47 -19.29 -12.87
N PRO A 35 -3.82 -20.42 -13.52
CA PRO A 35 -3.33 -20.97 -14.80
C PRO A 35 -3.94 -20.26 -16.03
N GLU A 36 -5.02 -19.49 -15.86
CA GLU A 36 -5.66 -18.66 -16.89
C GLU A 36 -5.35 -17.18 -16.65
N GLU A 37 -5.57 -16.34 -17.66
CA GLU A 37 -5.45 -14.89 -17.51
C GLU A 37 -6.61 -14.37 -16.67
N THR A 38 -6.28 -13.76 -15.53
CA THR A 38 -7.23 -13.08 -14.65
C THR A 38 -6.88 -11.61 -14.52
N LYS A 39 -7.88 -10.75 -14.34
CA LYS A 39 -7.70 -9.30 -14.29
C LYS A 39 -8.00 -8.75 -12.91
N TRP A 40 -7.16 -7.83 -12.46
CA TRP A 40 -7.20 -7.36 -11.07
C TRP A 40 -6.93 -5.88 -10.96
N LYS A 41 -7.45 -5.26 -9.89
CA LYS A 41 -7.19 -3.87 -9.52
C LYS A 41 -6.95 -3.78 -8.01
N PHE A 42 -6.08 -2.86 -7.60
CA PHE A 42 -6.00 -2.44 -6.21
C PHE A 42 -6.88 -1.24 -5.94
N SER A 43 -7.52 -1.23 -4.78
CA SER A 43 -8.26 -0.08 -4.26
C SER A 43 -7.74 0.27 -2.87
N LEU A 44 -7.14 1.45 -2.74
CA LEU A 44 -6.72 2.00 -1.46
C LEU A 44 -7.70 3.10 -1.06
N PHE A 45 -8.23 3.04 0.16
CA PHE A 45 -9.07 4.07 0.75
C PHE A 45 -8.26 4.86 1.76
N PRO A 46 -7.73 6.04 1.40
CA PRO A 46 -6.82 6.80 2.25
C PRO A 46 -7.50 7.37 3.51
N ARG A 47 -8.83 7.31 3.61
CA ARG A 47 -9.57 7.70 4.81
C ARG A 47 -10.52 6.59 5.27
N GLY A 48 -10.23 5.36 4.87
CA GLY A 48 -10.99 4.17 5.24
C GLY A 48 -12.42 4.15 4.71
N ILE A 49 -13.09 3.05 5.01
CA ILE A 49 -14.51 2.81 4.68
C ILE A 49 -15.41 2.61 5.90
N LEU A 50 -14.84 2.47 7.11
CA LEU A 50 -15.63 2.21 8.34
C LEU A 50 -15.56 3.37 9.34
N ASP A 51 -14.36 3.68 9.83
CA ASP A 51 -14.14 4.52 11.00
C ASP A 51 -13.48 5.87 10.69
N GLY A 52 -13.04 6.10 9.45
CA GLY A 52 -12.30 7.31 9.06
C GLY A 52 -10.83 7.32 9.49
N ASP A 53 -10.45 6.43 10.41
CA ASP A 53 -9.17 6.43 11.11
C ASP A 53 -8.24 5.33 10.63
N SER A 54 -8.78 4.27 10.04
CA SER A 54 -8.00 3.21 9.42
C SER A 54 -7.92 3.41 7.91
N ARG A 55 -6.78 3.08 7.30
CA ARG A 55 -6.66 2.91 5.85
C ARG A 55 -7.22 1.54 5.50
N SER A 56 -8.00 1.48 4.43
CA SER A 56 -8.52 0.21 3.91
C SER A 56 -7.86 -0.10 2.58
N PHE A 57 -7.58 -1.37 2.33
CA PHE A 57 -6.99 -1.82 1.08
C PHE A 57 -7.71 -3.07 0.60
N PHE A 58 -8.02 -3.10 -0.69
CA PHE A 58 -8.70 -4.22 -1.31
C PHE A 58 -8.07 -4.60 -2.63
N LEU A 59 -8.07 -5.91 -2.87
CA LEU A 59 -7.87 -6.51 -4.17
C LEU A 59 -9.25 -6.77 -4.78
N TYR A 60 -9.43 -6.34 -6.01
CA TYR A 60 -10.66 -6.53 -6.78
C TYR A 60 -10.35 -7.37 -8.00
N ARG A 61 -11.12 -8.46 -8.19
CA ARG A 61 -11.11 -9.23 -9.43
C ARG A 61 -12.05 -8.56 -10.42
N ASP A 62 -11.50 -8.12 -11.55
CA ASP A 62 -12.27 -7.56 -12.65
C ASP A 62 -13.05 -8.68 -13.37
N ASP A 63 -14.04 -8.30 -14.19
CA ASP A 63 -14.72 -9.26 -15.07
C ASP A 63 -13.75 -9.73 -16.16
N ASP A 64 -13.04 -10.82 -15.88
CA ASP A 64 -12.39 -11.64 -16.88
C ASP A 64 -13.39 -12.68 -17.38
N CYS A 65 -13.39 -13.03 -18.67
CA CYS A 65 -14.41 -13.90 -19.27
C CYS A 65 -14.37 -15.37 -18.77
N SER A 66 -13.84 -15.62 -17.58
CA SER A 66 -13.74 -16.91 -16.91
C SER A 66 -14.83 -16.98 -15.82
N ASP A 67 -15.69 -18.00 -15.88
CA ASP A 67 -16.70 -18.28 -14.85
C ASP A 67 -16.11 -19.10 -13.68
N ILE A 68 -14.79 -19.12 -13.53
CA ILE A 68 -14.09 -19.93 -12.53
C ILE A 68 -13.94 -19.13 -11.25
N GLU A 69 -14.35 -19.71 -10.12
CA GLU A 69 -14.04 -19.21 -8.78
C GLU A 69 -12.58 -19.53 -8.42
N ILE A 70 -11.85 -18.53 -7.90
CA ILE A 70 -10.41 -18.66 -7.64
C ILE A 70 -10.11 -18.30 -6.19
N GLU A 71 -9.49 -19.24 -5.47
CA GLU A 71 -8.97 -18.97 -4.13
C GLU A 71 -7.57 -18.33 -4.22
N VAL A 72 -7.43 -17.12 -3.67
CA VAL A 72 -6.18 -16.38 -3.67
C VAL A 72 -5.73 -16.14 -2.22
N GLY A 73 -4.56 -16.68 -1.89
CA GLY A 73 -3.80 -16.29 -0.70
C GLY A 73 -2.82 -15.19 -1.06
N PHE A 74 -2.91 -14.03 -0.40
CA PHE A 74 -2.03 -12.90 -0.67
C PHE A 74 -1.54 -12.22 0.62
N THR A 75 -0.35 -11.64 0.53
CA THR A 75 0.22 -10.77 1.57
C THR A 75 0.25 -9.34 1.06
N LEU A 76 -0.30 -8.41 1.84
CA LEU A 76 -0.22 -6.99 1.59
C LEU A 76 0.88 -6.37 2.44
N GLU A 77 1.93 -5.88 1.78
CA GLU A 77 3.07 -5.22 2.41
C GLU A 77 3.07 -3.73 2.10
N MET A 78 3.17 -2.90 3.14
CA MET A 78 3.44 -1.48 3.01
C MET A 78 4.94 -1.25 3.13
N LEU A 79 5.53 -0.72 2.07
CA LEU A 79 6.97 -0.51 1.98
C LEU A 79 7.35 0.94 2.30
N ALA A 80 8.44 1.12 3.02
CA ALA A 80 9.13 2.40 3.13
C ALA A 80 9.86 2.75 1.83
N ALA A 81 10.34 3.99 1.74
CA ALA A 81 11.09 4.47 0.58
C ALA A 81 12.40 3.69 0.33
N ASP A 82 12.98 3.09 1.36
CA ASP A 82 14.17 2.24 1.27
C ASP A 82 13.85 0.76 0.97
N GLY A 83 12.57 0.42 0.80
CA GLY A 83 12.09 -0.94 0.54
C GLY A 83 11.86 -1.78 1.79
N SER A 84 12.09 -1.27 3.00
CA SER A 84 11.78 -2.01 4.24
C SER A 84 10.26 -2.15 4.46
N ILE A 85 9.84 -3.26 5.07
CA ILE A 85 8.42 -3.51 5.37
C ILE A 85 8.02 -2.73 6.63
N LEU A 86 7.04 -1.84 6.48
CA LEU A 86 6.45 -1.04 7.57
C LEU A 86 5.23 -1.72 8.20
N SER A 87 4.48 -2.48 7.40
CA SER A 87 3.35 -3.27 7.84
C SER A 87 3.11 -4.41 6.87
N GLU A 88 2.64 -5.54 7.38
CA GLU A 88 2.25 -6.71 6.59
C GLU A 88 0.90 -7.23 7.11
N ALA A 89 0.09 -7.78 6.20
CA ALA A 89 -1.10 -8.52 6.56
C ALA A 89 -1.35 -9.62 5.52
N LEU A 90 -1.82 -10.77 5.97
CA LEU A 90 -2.11 -11.91 5.11
C LEU A 90 -3.62 -12.15 5.07
N GLU A 91 -4.12 -12.46 3.87
CA GLU A 91 -5.51 -12.84 3.65
C GLU A 91 -5.60 -14.01 2.69
N LYS A 92 -6.70 -14.75 2.79
CA LYS A 92 -7.05 -15.80 1.86
C LYS A 92 -8.53 -15.66 1.55
N VAL A 93 -8.87 -15.48 0.28
CA VAL A 93 -10.22 -15.14 -0.15
C VAL A 93 -10.55 -15.94 -1.41
N GLU A 94 -11.75 -16.47 -1.49
CA GLU A 94 -12.35 -17.01 -2.71
C GLU A 94 -12.97 -15.84 -3.50
N PHE A 95 -12.54 -15.67 -4.76
CA PHE A 95 -12.96 -14.58 -5.61
C PHE A 95 -13.79 -15.10 -6.79
N ASP A 96 -15.04 -14.68 -6.84
CA ASP A 96 -15.84 -14.63 -8.07
C ASP A 96 -15.46 -13.42 -8.93
N ASN A 97 -15.95 -13.39 -10.18
CA ASN A 97 -15.86 -12.18 -11.00
C ASN A 97 -16.56 -11.00 -10.33
N ASN A 98 -15.92 -9.83 -10.42
CA ASN A 98 -16.38 -8.61 -9.77
C ASN A 98 -16.40 -8.65 -8.24
N MET A 99 -15.71 -9.61 -7.62
CA MET A 99 -15.60 -9.71 -6.18
C MET A 99 -14.40 -8.92 -5.62
N VAL A 100 -14.53 -8.52 -4.36
CA VAL A 100 -13.53 -7.76 -3.62
C VAL A 100 -13.17 -8.50 -2.33
N GLY A 101 -11.88 -8.54 -2.02
CA GLY A 101 -11.29 -9.14 -0.82
C GLY A 101 -10.18 -8.24 -0.29
N GLY A 102 -9.96 -8.20 1.02
CA GLY A 102 -9.06 -7.21 1.58
C GLY A 102 -9.37 -6.79 3.01
N PHE A 103 -8.63 -5.78 3.44
CA PHE A 103 -8.63 -5.28 4.80
C PHE A 103 -9.41 -3.98 4.88
N SER A 104 -10.58 -4.01 5.52
CA SER A 104 -11.34 -2.80 5.87
C SER A 104 -10.59 -1.93 6.90
N THR A 105 -9.73 -2.55 7.73
CA THR A 105 -8.84 -1.87 8.68
C THR A 105 -7.41 -2.39 8.56
N TYR A 106 -6.67 -1.94 7.56
CA TYR A 106 -5.29 -2.40 7.32
C TYR A 106 -4.29 -1.74 8.28
N ILE A 107 -4.29 -0.41 8.32
CA ILE A 107 -3.40 0.36 9.18
C ILE A 107 -4.09 1.60 9.73
N SER A 108 -4.01 1.81 11.04
CA SER A 108 -4.55 3.01 11.67
C SER A 108 -3.71 4.24 11.29
N ARG A 109 -4.35 5.40 11.24
CA ARG A 109 -3.73 6.68 10.94
C ARG A 109 -2.58 6.98 11.91
N ASN A 110 -2.80 6.78 13.20
CA ASN A 110 -1.78 7.01 14.22
C ASN A 110 -0.54 6.12 13.98
N LYS A 111 -0.75 4.82 13.69
CA LYS A 111 0.36 3.92 13.39
C LYS A 111 1.11 4.35 12.13
N LEU A 112 0.39 4.79 11.08
CA LEU A 112 1.01 5.30 9.87
C LEU A 112 1.82 6.58 10.11
N GLU A 113 1.29 7.50 10.93
CA GLU A 113 1.98 8.73 11.31
C GLU A 113 3.23 8.44 12.14
N ASP A 114 3.16 7.52 13.11
CA ASP A 114 4.30 7.07 13.91
C ASP A 114 5.40 6.45 13.03
N LEU A 115 5.03 5.62 12.05
CA LEU A 115 5.97 5.05 11.09
C LEU A 115 6.65 6.15 10.26
N ASN A 116 5.88 7.16 9.83
CA ASN A 116 6.40 8.27 9.06
C ASN A 116 7.38 9.13 9.89
N TRP A 117 7.05 9.38 11.17
CA TRP A 117 7.94 10.06 12.11
C TRP A 117 9.23 9.29 12.38
N ASN A 118 9.14 7.96 12.51
CA ASN A 118 10.31 7.11 12.69
C ASN A 118 11.24 7.19 11.47
N VAL A 119 10.69 7.13 10.26
CA VAL A 119 11.48 7.31 9.01
C VAL A 119 12.13 8.68 8.97
N ALA A 120 11.37 9.76 9.22
CA ALA A 120 11.91 11.11 9.27
C ALA A 120 13.04 11.28 10.29
N PHE A 121 12.90 10.65 11.47
CA PHE A 121 13.93 10.67 12.51
C PHE A 121 15.20 9.89 12.11
N GLN A 122 15.07 8.76 11.39
CA GLN A 122 16.23 8.06 10.86
C GLN A 122 16.95 8.88 9.78
N LEU A 123 16.20 9.55 8.90
CA LEU A 123 16.76 10.47 7.92
C LEU A 123 17.49 11.64 8.58
N TYR A 124 16.92 12.22 9.64
CA TYR A 124 17.59 13.26 10.44
C TYR A 124 18.89 12.75 11.06
N LYS A 125 18.88 11.58 11.70
CA LYS A 125 20.11 10.96 12.26
C LYS A 125 21.17 10.67 11.21
N ALA A 126 20.76 10.22 10.02
CA ALA A 126 21.67 10.01 8.91
C ALA A 126 22.26 11.35 8.44
N ALA A 127 21.43 12.37 8.23
CA ALA A 127 21.87 13.70 7.82
C ALA A 127 22.81 14.36 8.85
N ASP A 128 22.55 14.22 10.15
CA ASP A 128 23.42 14.72 11.22
C ASP A 128 24.80 14.02 11.22
N LYS A 129 24.82 12.70 10.97
CA LYS A 129 26.08 11.96 10.75
C LYS A 129 26.84 12.47 9.51
N PHE A 130 26.14 12.86 8.44
CA PHE A 130 26.76 13.49 7.27
C PHE A 130 27.22 14.93 7.55
N TRP A 131 26.53 15.66 8.43
CA TRP A 131 26.92 17.01 8.86
C TRP A 131 28.22 17.02 9.66
N GLY A 132 28.47 16.00 10.48
CA GLY A 132 29.77 15.80 11.15
C GLY A 132 30.95 15.62 10.19
N PHE A 133 30.69 15.38 8.89
CA PHE A 133 31.71 15.28 7.84
C PHE A 133 31.87 16.55 7.00
N ILE A 134 30.94 17.52 7.09
CA ILE A 134 30.97 18.75 6.31
C ILE A 134 30.83 19.94 7.25
N GLU A 135 31.95 20.35 7.85
CA GLU A 135 32.03 21.63 8.55
C GLU A 135 31.68 22.77 7.57
N GLY A 136 30.57 23.47 7.81
CA GLY A 136 30.54 24.91 7.55
C GLY A 136 29.43 25.55 6.70
N LYS A 137 28.31 24.92 6.34
CA LYS A 137 27.21 25.67 5.64
C LYS A 137 25.80 25.33 6.06
N LYS A 138 25.27 26.12 7.01
CA LYS A 138 23.89 26.14 7.53
C LYS A 138 22.85 26.26 6.42
N PHE A 139 21.86 25.37 6.39
CA PHE A 139 20.62 25.55 5.65
C PHE A 139 19.42 25.29 6.57
N SER A 140 18.38 26.12 6.45
CA SER A 140 17.11 25.99 7.15
C SER A 140 16.05 25.48 6.18
N LEU A 141 15.32 24.42 6.54
CA LEU A 141 13.99 24.15 5.99
C LEU A 141 12.94 24.52 7.04
N SER A 142 11.95 25.27 6.60
CA SER A 142 10.72 25.58 7.32
C SER A 142 9.58 24.78 6.68
N PHE A 143 8.77 24.12 7.51
CA PHE A 143 7.53 23.46 7.12
C PHE A 143 6.38 24.47 7.09
#